data_AF-V8NFC3-F1
#
_entry.id   AF-V8NFC3-F1
#
_cell.length_a   1.000
_cell.length_b   1.000
_cell.length_c   1.000
_cell.angle_alpha   90.00
_cell.angle_beta   90.00
_cell.angle_gamma   90.00
#
_symmetry.space_group_name_H-M   'P 1'
#
loop_
_entity.id
_entity.type
_entity.pdbx_description
1 polymer ?
#
loop_
_entity_poly.entity_id
_entity_poly.type
_entity_poly.pdbx_seq_one_letter_code
_entity_poly.pdbx_strand_id
1 'polypeptide(L)'
;MEPDNSSNKWAEAGRQAPSTLLQEGTQVPHCPAQPSGWRRALQQAVQGTGLAFIVYSEAIKNMEFSQLYSVLYFVMLLLLGIGSMLGNTAAILTPLTDIKFLSSHVPREIISGSVCIINCVIGLIFTTRAGNYWFNIFNDYAATLSLLLIVLVETIAVCYIYGLKRNSFAALSEWPPIEANC
;
A
#
# COMPACT_ATOMS: atom_id res chain seq x y z
N MET A 1 22.81 11.70 68.76
CA MET A 1 22.77 10.43 68.00
C MET A 1 21.32 10.08 67.86
N GLU A 2 20.75 10.44 66.72
CA GLU A 2 19.34 10.24 66.35
C GLU A 2 19.37 9.58 64.96
N PRO A 3 18.70 8.44 64.75
CA PRO A 3 18.79 7.69 63.50
C PRO A 3 17.75 8.21 62.48
N ASP A 4 18.18 8.90 61.42
CA ASP A 4 17.26 9.43 60.41
C ASP A 4 16.96 8.41 59.30
N ASN A 5 15.89 7.63 59.54
CA ASN A 5 14.65 7.64 58.75
C ASN A 5 14.71 7.56 57.21
N SER A 6 15.78 7.07 56.59
CA SER A 6 15.85 6.92 55.13
C SER A 6 15.11 5.67 54.61
N SER A 7 15.00 4.62 55.43
CA SER A 7 14.36 3.36 55.01
C SER A 7 12.84 3.49 54.89
N ASN A 8 12.24 4.44 55.59
CA ASN A 8 10.81 4.68 55.68
C ASN A 8 10.30 5.45 54.44
N LYS A 9 11.17 6.30 53.87
CA LYS A 9 10.89 7.09 52.67
C LYS A 9 10.68 6.23 51.42
N TRP A 10 11.41 5.11 51.31
CA TRP A 10 11.24 4.16 50.20
C TRP A 10 9.95 3.32 50.32
N ALA A 11 9.50 3.06 51.56
CA ALA A 11 8.26 2.34 51.81
C ALA A 11 7.01 3.19 51.53
N GLU A 12 7.11 4.53 51.60
CA GLU A 12 6.04 5.46 51.23
C GLU A 12 6.04 5.77 49.73
N ALA A 13 7.20 5.86 49.07
CA ALA A 13 7.31 6.08 47.63
C ALA A 13 6.69 4.95 46.78
N GLY A 14 6.64 3.72 47.31
CA GLY A 14 6.02 2.58 46.63
C GLY A 14 4.49 2.48 46.75
N ARG A 15 3.85 3.29 47.60
CA ARG A 15 2.40 3.21 47.87
C ARG A 15 1.57 4.21 47.07
N GLN A 16 2.21 5.09 46.28
CA GLN A 16 1.57 6.19 45.55
C GLN A 16 1.86 6.14 44.05
N ALA A 17 1.55 5.01 43.43
CA ALA A 17 1.38 4.94 41.97
C ALA A 17 0.36 3.86 41.57
N PRO A 18 -0.92 4.04 41.93
CA PRO A 18 -1.97 3.64 41.01
C PRO A 18 -2.99 4.77 40.81
N SER A 19 -3.39 4.98 39.55
CA SER A 19 -4.60 5.69 39.07
C SER A 19 -4.59 7.19 38.70
N THR A 20 -3.53 7.99 38.91
CA THR A 20 -3.54 9.42 38.52
C THR A 20 -2.98 9.77 37.13
N LEU A 21 -2.45 8.80 36.35
CA LEU A 21 -1.93 9.07 34.99
C LEU A 21 -2.94 8.80 33.84
N LEU A 22 -4.25 8.79 34.11
CA LEU A 22 -5.28 8.68 33.06
C LEU A 22 -6.28 9.85 33.04
N GLN A 23 -5.92 11.04 33.57
CA GLN A 23 -6.83 12.20 33.53
C GLN A 23 -6.19 13.57 33.25
N GLU A 24 -4.96 13.64 32.75
CA GLU A 24 -4.44 14.90 32.18
C GLU A 24 -4.20 14.72 30.68
N GLY A 25 -5.02 15.40 29.88
CA GLY A 25 -5.02 15.31 28.43
C GLY A 25 -3.77 15.90 27.78
N THR A 26 -3.46 15.39 26.60
CA THR A 26 -2.78 16.09 25.50
C THR A 26 -1.58 16.95 25.88
N GLN A 27 -0.54 16.34 26.44
CA GLN A 27 0.82 16.85 26.27
C GLN A 27 1.73 15.71 25.86
N VAL A 28 1.85 15.54 24.54
CA VAL A 28 2.99 14.83 23.95
C VAL A 28 4.25 15.43 24.56
N PRO A 29 5.06 14.66 25.31
CA PRO A 29 6.27 15.20 25.90
C PRO A 29 7.12 15.76 24.78
N HIS A 30 7.55 17.01 24.94
CA HIS A 30 8.41 17.72 24.01
C HIS A 30 9.56 16.79 23.60
N CYS A 31 9.48 16.27 22.38
CA CYS A 31 10.57 15.53 21.77
C CYS A 31 11.76 16.52 21.76
N PRO A 32 12.92 16.17 22.35
CA PRO A 32 14.11 16.99 22.14
C PRO A 32 14.27 17.12 20.63
N ALA A 33 14.41 18.37 20.16
CA ALA A 33 14.42 18.74 18.75
C ALA A 33 14.98 17.61 17.88
N GLN A 34 14.07 16.85 17.24
CA GLN A 34 14.43 15.72 16.41
C GLN A 34 15.46 16.23 15.41
N PRO A 35 16.67 15.64 15.32
CA PRO A 35 17.67 16.08 14.37
C PRO A 35 17.00 16.20 13.01
N SER A 36 17.04 17.40 12.42
CA SER A 36 16.36 17.68 11.15
C SER A 36 16.74 16.70 10.03
N GLY A 37 17.82 15.93 10.23
CA GLY A 37 18.24 14.79 9.40
C GLY A 37 17.31 13.58 9.41
N TRP A 38 16.74 13.13 10.54
CA TRP A 38 15.94 11.89 10.57
C TRP A 38 14.60 12.04 9.84
N ARG A 39 13.95 13.20 9.96
CA ARG A 39 12.75 13.51 9.16
C ARG A 39 13.05 13.45 7.67
N ARG A 40 14.19 14.00 7.23
CA ARG A 40 14.61 13.94 5.82
C ARG A 40 14.94 12.52 5.39
N ALA A 41 15.68 11.76 6.20
CA ALA A 41 16.02 10.36 5.92
C ALA A 41 14.77 9.46 5.82
N LEU A 42 13.80 9.65 6.71
CA LEU A 42 12.51 8.98 6.63
C LEU A 42 11.75 9.39 5.37
N GLN A 43 11.63 10.69 5.08
CA GLN A 43 10.96 11.13 3.84
C GLN A 43 11.63 10.60 2.58
N GLN A 44 12.96 10.52 2.55
CA GLN A 44 13.70 9.94 1.43
C GLN A 44 13.44 8.43 1.32
N ALA A 45 13.41 7.70 2.44
CA ALA A 45 13.07 6.28 2.48
C ALA A 45 11.65 6.01 1.99
N VAL A 46 10.69 6.90 2.25
CA VAL A 46 9.31 6.77 1.75
C VAL A 46 9.20 7.14 0.26
N GLN A 47 10.08 8.01 -0.26
CA GLN A 47 10.03 8.46 -1.66
C GLN A 47 10.54 7.44 -2.69
N GLY A 48 11.18 6.35 -2.28
CA GLY A 48 11.68 5.34 -3.22
C GLY A 48 11.52 3.92 -2.70
N THR A 49 10.71 3.12 -3.39
CA THR A 49 10.50 1.69 -3.07
C THR A 49 11.81 0.92 -2.96
N GLY A 50 12.80 1.23 -3.83
CA GLY A 50 14.14 0.63 -3.77
C GLY A 50 14.96 1.05 -2.55
N LEU A 51 14.78 2.27 -2.05
CA LEU A 51 15.48 2.76 -0.85
C LEU A 51 14.88 2.15 0.42
N ALA A 52 13.55 2.03 0.48
CA ALA A 52 12.85 1.34 1.57
C ALA A 52 13.28 -0.13 1.68
N PHE A 53 13.47 -0.81 0.54
CA PHE A 53 13.92 -2.20 0.51
C PHE A 53 15.32 -2.37 1.09
N ILE A 54 16.25 -1.45 0.77
CA ILE A 54 17.62 -1.46 1.30
C ILE A 54 17.60 -1.29 2.82
N VAL A 55 16.89 -0.28 3.33
CA VAL A 55 16.79 0.00 4.77
C VAL A 55 16.15 -1.17 5.52
N TYR A 56 15.11 -1.79 4.95
CA TYR A 56 14.45 -2.92 5.57
C TYR A 56 15.36 -4.16 5.63
N SER A 57 16.12 -4.43 4.56
CA SER A 57 17.09 -5.52 4.53
C SER A 57 18.25 -5.31 5.51
N GLU A 58 18.65 -4.05 5.74
CA GLU A 58 19.66 -3.68 6.74
C GLU A 58 19.13 -3.90 8.17
N ALA A 59 17.86 -3.60 8.43
CA ALA A 59 17.22 -3.81 9.72
C ALA A 59 17.08 -5.30 10.09
N ILE A 60 16.69 -6.16 9.15
CA ILE A 60 16.54 -7.61 9.38
C ILE A 60 17.86 -8.27 9.82
N LYS A 61 19.00 -7.79 9.31
CA LYS A 61 20.31 -8.37 9.63
C LYS A 61 20.68 -8.30 11.11
N ASN A 62 20.02 -7.42 11.89
CA ASN A 62 20.28 -7.23 13.31
C ASN A 62 19.39 -8.12 14.22
N MET A 63 18.52 -8.96 13.67
CA MET A 63 17.66 -9.89 14.42
C MET A 63 18.32 -11.27 14.58
N GLU A 64 18.07 -11.93 15.71
CA GLU A 64 18.73 -13.18 16.15
C GLU A 64 18.57 -14.38 15.18
N PHE A 65 17.57 -14.35 14.28
CA PHE A 65 17.31 -15.39 13.27
C PHE A 65 17.36 -14.87 11.81
N SER A 66 18.36 -14.05 11.50
CA SER A 66 18.55 -13.28 10.25
C SER A 66 18.24 -14.03 8.93
N GLN A 67 18.61 -15.31 8.80
CA GLN A 67 18.45 -16.09 7.56
C GLN A 67 16.99 -16.39 7.21
N LEU A 68 16.13 -16.73 8.18
CA LEU A 68 14.71 -17.03 7.92
C LEU A 68 13.92 -15.75 7.65
N TYR A 69 14.19 -14.68 8.39
CA TYR A 69 13.48 -13.40 8.23
C TYR A 69 13.74 -12.75 6.87
N SER A 70 14.95 -12.87 6.33
CA SER A 70 15.28 -12.35 4.99
C SER A 70 14.48 -13.08 3.90
N VAL A 71 14.47 -14.42 3.91
CA VAL A 71 13.75 -15.22 2.90
C VAL A 71 12.24 -14.99 2.98
N LEU A 72 11.65 -14.97 4.19
CA LEU A 72 10.21 -14.76 4.36
C LEU A 72 9.77 -13.39 3.81
N TYR A 73 10.58 -12.36 4.03
CA TYR A 73 10.32 -11.02 3.51
C TYR A 73 10.38 -10.95 1.98
N PHE A 74 11.42 -11.52 1.38
CA PHE A 74 11.53 -11.57 -0.08
C PHE A 74 10.38 -12.37 -0.71
N VAL A 75 10.00 -13.51 -0.11
CA VAL A 75 8.85 -14.31 -0.57
C VAL A 75 7.56 -13.52 -0.46
N MET A 76 7.34 -12.80 0.63
CA MET A 76 6.16 -11.94 0.79
C MET A 76 6.09 -10.88 -0.32
N LEU A 77 7.18 -10.15 -0.58
CA LEU A 77 7.21 -9.15 -1.65
C LEU A 77 7.03 -9.77 -3.04
N LEU A 78 7.63 -10.94 -3.28
CA LEU A 78 7.49 -11.66 -4.54
C LEU A 78 6.04 -12.12 -4.74
N LEU A 79 5.37 -12.64 -3.71
CA LEU A 79 3.97 -13.05 -3.77
C LEU A 79 3.04 -11.85 -3.99
N LEU A 80 3.29 -10.71 -3.33
CA LEU A 80 2.56 -9.47 -3.57
C LEU A 80 2.70 -9.01 -5.03
N GLY A 81 3.92 -9.05 -5.57
CA GLY A 81 4.20 -8.71 -6.96
C GLY A 81 3.49 -9.65 -7.94
N ILE A 82 3.63 -10.97 -7.75
CA ILE A 82 3.01 -11.97 -8.62
C ILE A 82 1.49 -11.87 -8.58
N GLY A 83 0.88 -11.72 -7.40
CA GLY A 83 -0.57 -11.60 -7.25
C GLY A 83 -1.15 -10.42 -8.05
N SER A 84 -0.50 -9.25 -7.97
CA SER A 84 -0.89 -8.07 -8.75
C SER A 84 -0.75 -8.31 -10.27
N MET A 85 0.36 -8.91 -10.70
CA MET A 85 0.61 -9.16 -12.12
C MET A 85 -0.35 -10.21 -12.72
N LEU A 86 -0.72 -11.23 -11.94
CA LEU A 86 -1.74 -12.20 -12.34
C LEU A 86 -3.12 -11.54 -12.47
N GLY A 87 -3.49 -10.68 -11.51
CA GLY A 87 -4.72 -9.89 -11.57
C GLY A 87 -4.77 -8.98 -12.80
N ASN A 88 -3.69 -8.25 -13.07
CA ASN A 88 -3.57 -7.40 -14.25
C ASN A 88 -3.63 -8.18 -15.57
N THR A 89 -2.94 -9.33 -15.63
CA THR A 89 -2.96 -10.19 -16.83
C THR A 89 -4.36 -10.77 -17.07
N ALA A 90 -5.07 -11.19 -16.03
CA ALA A 90 -6.45 -11.65 -16.13
C ALA A 90 -7.41 -10.52 -16.55
N ALA A 91 -7.20 -9.31 -16.03
CA ALA A 91 -7.97 -8.12 -16.39
C ALA A 91 -7.81 -7.74 -17.88
N ILE A 92 -6.62 -7.92 -18.45
CA ILE A 92 -6.37 -7.69 -19.89
C ILE A 92 -6.90 -8.86 -20.73
N LEU A 93 -6.76 -10.10 -20.26
CA LEU A 93 -7.13 -11.29 -21.02
C LEU A 93 -8.65 -11.46 -21.16
N THR A 94 -9.42 -11.04 -20.16
CA THR A 94 -10.88 -11.11 -20.15
C THR A 94 -11.52 -10.37 -21.33
N PRO A 95 -11.30 -9.05 -21.54
CA PRO A 95 -11.85 -8.33 -22.68
C PRO A 95 -11.28 -8.82 -24.01
N LEU A 96 -10.00 -9.23 -24.05
CA LEU A 96 -9.40 -9.79 -25.27
C LEU A 96 -10.11 -11.06 -25.74
N THR A 97 -10.53 -11.90 -24.79
CA THR A 97 -11.20 -13.17 -25.10
C THR A 97 -12.68 -13.00 -25.39
N ASP A 98 -13.29 -11.92 -24.89
CA ASP A 98 -14.69 -11.57 -25.15
C ASP A 98 -14.91 -11.04 -26.58
N ILE A 99 -13.86 -10.52 -27.23
CA ILE A 99 -13.91 -10.12 -28.63
C ILE A 99 -14.06 -11.38 -29.52
N LYS A 100 -15.30 -11.60 -29.98
CA LYS A 100 -15.74 -12.76 -30.78
C LYS A 100 -14.89 -13.02 -32.03
N PHE A 101 -14.30 -11.96 -32.61
CA PHE A 101 -13.39 -12.05 -33.76
C PHE A 101 -12.06 -12.75 -33.41
N LEU A 102 -11.50 -12.44 -32.23
CA LEU A 102 -10.21 -12.97 -31.80
C LEU A 102 -10.37 -14.42 -31.28
N SER A 103 -11.43 -14.68 -30.51
CA SER A 103 -11.76 -16.01 -29.97
C SER A 103 -12.01 -17.07 -31.06
N SER A 104 -12.47 -16.66 -32.25
CA SER A 104 -12.73 -17.58 -33.37
C SER A 104 -11.47 -17.90 -34.21
N HIS A 105 -10.45 -17.04 -34.18
CA HIS A 105 -9.26 -17.18 -35.02
C HIS A 105 -8.02 -17.67 -34.27
N VAL A 106 -7.92 -17.40 -32.96
CA VAL A 106 -6.76 -17.77 -32.15
C VAL A 106 -7.15 -18.49 -30.85
N PRO A 107 -6.47 -19.61 -30.51
CA PRO A 107 -6.68 -20.32 -29.26
C PRO A 107 -6.18 -19.49 -28.07
N ARG A 108 -6.80 -19.66 -26.90
CA ARG A 108 -6.57 -18.83 -25.70
C ARG A 108 -5.12 -18.88 -25.21
N GLU A 109 -4.45 -20.00 -25.43
CA GLU A 109 -3.06 -20.25 -25.08
C GLU A 109 -2.12 -19.30 -25.85
N ILE A 110 -2.40 -19.07 -27.14
CA ILE A 110 -1.59 -18.18 -27.98
C ILE A 110 -1.80 -16.72 -27.59
N ILE A 111 -3.03 -16.34 -27.23
CA ILE A 111 -3.34 -14.97 -26.76
C ILE A 111 -2.56 -14.68 -25.48
N SER A 112 -2.63 -15.57 -24.48
CA SER A 112 -1.89 -15.42 -23.23
C SER A 112 -0.37 -15.39 -23.45
N GLY A 113 0.15 -16.27 -24.31
CA GLY A 113 1.56 -16.28 -24.72
C GLY A 113 2.01 -14.96 -25.33
N SER A 114 1.23 -14.40 -26.27
CA SER A 114 1.55 -13.12 -26.90
C SER A 114 1.58 -11.95 -25.91
N VAL A 115 0.63 -11.90 -24.98
CA VAL A 115 0.57 -10.87 -23.93
C VAL A 115 1.79 -10.98 -23.00
N CYS A 116 2.21 -12.20 -22.67
CA CYS A 116 3.41 -12.43 -21.87
C CYS A 116 4.69 -11.97 -22.60
N ILE A 117 4.84 -12.28 -23.88
CA ILE A 117 6.00 -11.85 -24.69
C ILE A 117 6.05 -10.32 -24.80
N ILE A 118 4.93 -9.66 -25.07
CA ILE A 118 4.86 -8.20 -25.14
C ILE A 118 5.28 -7.57 -23.80
N ASN A 119 4.73 -8.06 -22.68
CA ASN A 119 5.11 -7.60 -21.34
C ASN A 119 6.60 -7.88 -21.02
N CYS A 120 7.17 -8.98 -21.50
CA CYS A 120 8.58 -9.31 -21.33
C CYS A 120 9.49 -8.32 -22.07
N VAL A 121 9.15 -7.97 -23.32
CA VAL A 121 9.90 -6.99 -24.13
C VAL A 121 9.84 -5.59 -23.50
N ILE A 122 8.67 -5.18 -23.01
CA ILE A 122 8.51 -3.91 -22.30
C ILE A 122 9.30 -3.91 -20.98
N GLY A 123 9.26 -5.01 -20.23
CA GLY A 123 10.04 -5.19 -19.00
C GLY A 123 11.56 -5.12 -19.22
N LEU A 124 12.05 -5.62 -20.35
CA LEU A 124 13.46 -5.53 -20.73
C LEU A 124 13.94 -4.08 -20.87
N ILE A 125 13.10 -3.19 -21.41
CA ILE A 125 13.43 -1.76 -21.53
C ILE A 125 13.68 -1.15 -20.15
N PHE A 126 12.85 -1.48 -19.16
CA PHE A 126 12.99 -1.02 -17.77
C PHE A 126 14.20 -1.61 -17.03
N THR A 127 14.83 -2.66 -17.56
CA THR A 127 16.00 -3.30 -16.95
C THR A 127 17.33 -2.71 -17.47
N THR A 128 17.28 -1.77 -18.42
CA THR A 128 18.48 -1.08 -18.96
C THR A 128 19.14 -0.18 -17.90
N ARG A 129 20.40 0.25 -18.08
CA ARG A 129 21.10 1.16 -17.13
C ARG A 129 20.35 2.45 -16.80
N ALA A 130 19.52 2.95 -17.72
CA ALA A 130 18.67 4.12 -17.51
C ALA A 130 17.25 3.75 -17.03
N GLY A 131 17.00 2.49 -16.69
CA GLY A 131 15.68 1.92 -16.42
C GLY A 131 14.97 2.54 -15.22
N ASN A 132 15.71 2.86 -14.15
CA ASN A 132 15.15 3.53 -12.97
C ASN A 132 14.52 4.88 -13.32
N TYR A 133 15.16 5.66 -14.21
CA TYR A 133 14.64 6.94 -14.68
C TYR A 133 13.33 6.77 -15.49
N TRP A 134 13.33 5.84 -16.46
CA TRP A 134 12.14 5.52 -17.25
C TRP A 134 10.99 5.00 -16.39
N PHE A 135 11.30 4.14 -15.42
CA PHE A 135 10.31 3.59 -14.48
C PHE A 135 9.71 4.68 -13.60
N ASN A 136 10.53 5.61 -13.08
CA ASN A 136 10.03 6.69 -12.23
C ASN A 136 9.07 7.62 -12.98
N ILE A 137 9.42 8.03 -14.21
CA ILE A 137 8.53 8.83 -15.06
C ILE A 137 7.25 8.05 -15.38
N PHE A 138 7.36 6.78 -15.74
CA PHE A 138 6.17 5.99 -16.04
C PHE A 138 5.25 5.85 -14.82
N ASN A 139 5.80 5.60 -13.62
CA ASN A 139 5.01 5.47 -12.41
C ASN A 139 4.26 6.76 -12.06
N ASP A 140 4.95 7.91 -12.10
CA ASP A 140 4.34 9.19 -11.72
C ASP A 140 3.31 9.68 -12.74
N TYR A 141 3.59 9.52 -14.05
CA TYR A 141 2.71 10.04 -15.09
C TYR A 141 1.65 9.03 -15.54
N ALA A 142 1.99 7.74 -15.74
CA ALA A 142 1.04 6.77 -16.29
C ALA A 142 -0.08 6.42 -15.30
N ALA A 143 0.25 6.24 -14.01
CA ALA A 143 -0.76 5.90 -13.00
C ALA A 143 -1.71 7.08 -12.76
N THR A 144 -1.17 8.28 -12.54
CA THR A 144 -1.98 9.46 -12.22
C THR A 144 -2.84 9.91 -13.42
N LEU A 145 -2.27 9.97 -14.63
CA LEU A 145 -3.02 10.40 -15.81
C LEU A 145 -4.10 9.37 -16.20
N SER A 146 -3.81 8.07 -16.12
CA SER A 146 -4.79 7.03 -16.45
C SER A 146 -5.95 7.02 -15.45
N LEU A 147 -5.66 7.13 -14.15
CA LEU A 147 -6.69 7.18 -13.11
C LEU A 147 -7.54 8.45 -13.19
N LEU A 148 -6.94 9.59 -13.52
CA LEU A 148 -7.69 10.84 -13.68
C LEU A 148 -8.63 10.77 -14.90
N LEU A 149 -8.14 10.23 -16.02
CA LEU A 149 -8.92 10.09 -17.25
C LEU A 149 -10.10 9.12 -17.05
N ILE A 150 -9.86 7.92 -16.49
CA ILE A 150 -10.92 6.92 -16.28
C ILE A 150 -12.03 7.49 -15.38
N VAL A 151 -11.68 8.14 -14.27
CA VAL A 151 -12.64 8.75 -13.34
C VAL A 151 -13.40 9.90 -13.99
N LEU A 152 -12.74 10.72 -14.82
CA LEU A 152 -13.38 11.82 -15.53
C LEU A 152 -14.40 11.30 -16.55
N VAL A 153 -14.04 10.30 -17.35
CA VAL A 153 -14.95 9.69 -18.32
C VAL A 153 -16.10 8.98 -17.63
N GLU A 154 -15.84 8.26 -16.55
CA GLU A 154 -16.87 7.60 -15.74
C GLU A 154 -17.83 8.63 -15.14
N THR A 155 -17.33 9.73 -14.59
CA THR A 155 -18.15 10.81 -14.03
C THR A 155 -19.01 11.47 -15.12
N ILE A 156 -18.43 11.78 -16.29
CA ILE A 156 -19.18 12.35 -17.42
C ILE A 156 -20.24 11.36 -17.90
N ALA A 157 -19.90 10.07 -18.03
CA ALA A 157 -20.84 9.03 -18.45
C ALA A 157 -22.00 8.89 -17.46
N VAL A 158 -21.75 8.92 -16.15
CA VAL A 158 -22.80 8.90 -15.13
C VAL A 158 -23.65 10.17 -15.20
N CYS A 159 -23.05 11.36 -15.24
CA CYS A 159 -23.78 12.62 -15.29
C CYS A 159 -24.63 12.78 -16.57
N TYR A 160 -24.12 12.36 -17.75
CA TYR A 160 -24.83 12.52 -19.02
C TYR A 160 -25.70 11.33 -19.43
N ILE A 161 -25.21 10.09 -19.32
CA ILE A 161 -25.93 8.89 -19.77
C ILE A 161 -26.92 8.42 -18.71
N TYR A 162 -26.52 8.40 -17.43
CA TYR A 162 -27.42 8.03 -16.34
C TYR A 162 -28.31 9.19 -15.86
N GLY A 163 -27.80 10.44 -15.86
CA GLY A 163 -28.56 11.62 -15.43
C GLY A 163 -29.78 11.96 -16.29
N LEU A 164 -29.83 11.54 -17.56
CA LEU A 164 -30.96 11.80 -18.45
C LEU A 164 -31.97 10.65 -18.53
N LYS A 165 -31.67 9.46 -18.00
CA LYS A 165 -32.49 8.25 -18.25
C LYS A 165 -33.17 7.62 -17.04
N ARG A 166 -33.04 8.13 -15.81
CA ARG A 166 -33.92 7.63 -14.75
C ARG A 166 -34.09 8.54 -13.53
N ASN A 167 -35.33 8.63 -13.10
CA ASN A 167 -35.82 8.97 -11.77
C ASN A 167 -35.34 7.95 -10.70
N SER A 168 -34.06 7.55 -10.70
CA SER A 168 -33.47 6.50 -9.83
C SER A 168 -33.26 6.94 -8.38
N PHE A 169 -33.58 8.18 -8.02
CA PHE A 169 -33.64 8.60 -6.61
C PHE A 169 -34.65 7.75 -5.81
N ALA A 170 -35.67 7.17 -6.46
CA ALA A 170 -36.61 6.24 -5.83
C ALA A 170 -36.03 4.85 -5.49
N ALA A 171 -34.91 4.42 -6.12
CA ALA A 171 -34.28 3.13 -5.83
C ALA A 171 -33.23 3.22 -4.69
N LEU A 172 -32.84 4.43 -4.27
CA LEU A 172 -31.97 4.65 -3.10
C LEU A 172 -32.75 4.80 -1.79
N SER A 173 -34.08 4.95 -1.83
CA SER A 173 -34.96 4.90 -0.65
C SER A 173 -35.43 3.48 -0.27
N GLU A 174 -35.21 2.49 -1.13
CA GLU A 174 -35.51 1.07 -0.89
C GLU A 174 -34.26 0.26 -0.52
N TRP A 175 -33.25 0.88 0.10
CA TRP A 175 -32.26 0.11 0.85
C TRP A 175 -32.97 -0.55 2.04
N PRO A 176 -33.07 -1.88 2.11
CA PRO A 176 -33.53 -2.52 3.33
C PRO A 176 -32.51 -2.19 4.44
N PRO A 177 -32.96 -1.82 5.66
CA PRO A 177 -32.06 -1.68 6.78
C PRO A 177 -31.34 -3.01 6.98
N ILE A 178 -30.02 -2.96 7.12
CA ILE A 178 -29.23 -4.09 7.57
C ILE A 178 -29.74 -4.39 8.99
N GLU A 179 -30.61 -5.39 9.12
CA GLU A 179 -30.94 -5.97 10.42
C GLU A 179 -29.66 -6.59 10.96
N ALA A 180 -28.96 -5.80 11.76
CA ALA A 180 -27.97 -6.26 12.71
C ALA A 180 -28.70 -7.01 13.82
N ASN A 181 -29.11 -8.26 13.55
CA ASN A 181 -29.45 -9.22 14.59
C ASN A 181 -29.36 -10.67 14.10
N CYS A 182 -28.15 -11.25 14.19
CA CYS A 182 -27.84 -12.55 14.80
C CYS A 182 -26.35 -12.85 14.62
#